data_AF-C6T964-F1
#
_entry.id   AF-C6T964-F1
#
_cell.length_a   1.000
_cell.length_b   1.000
_cell.length_c   1.000
_cell.angle_alpha   90.00
_cell.angle_beta   90.00
_cell.angle_gamma   90.00
#
_symmetry.space_group_name_H-M   'P 1'
#
loop_
_entity.id
_entity.type
_entity.pdbx_description
1 polymer ?
#
loop_
_entity_poly.entity_id
_entity_poly.type
_entity_poly.pdbx_seq_one_letter_code
_entity_poly.pdbx_strand_id
1 'polypeptide(L)'
;MDLLANVAVENKRRVCLVWEDLTVVASSVNNSPKRELLKGLSGYAEPNRIMALIGPSGSGKSTVLAALAGILPTNVSMTGNVLLNGTTRSTGCRDISYVTQEDYFLGTLTVKETLTYAAHLRLPADMTKNEIDKVVTKILAEMGLQDSADSRLGNWHLRGISSGEKRRLSIGIEILTQPHVMFLDEPTSGLDSAAAFYVISSLSNIAHDGRIVICSIHQPSGEVFNLFDDLVLLAGGESVYFGEATMAVKFFADAGFPCPTRKNPPEHFLRCVNSEFDSVAALMQSKKEASSSWNSLMKMTTEEIKSELIKYYRNSIQSENARKKIREIKQSEEPLVEKIYDTSRLKQLCTLTNRSILNMTRDIGYYWLRIVFYILNQ
;
A
#
# COMPACT_ATOMS: atom_id res chain seq x y z
N MET A 1 9.61 -13.78 34.68
CA MET A 1 9.43 -14.95 33.81
C MET A 1 8.40 -14.58 32.78
N ASP A 2 8.90 -14.43 31.56
CA ASP A 2 8.31 -13.72 30.45
C ASP A 2 6.92 -14.22 30.00
N LEU A 3 5.91 -13.38 30.18
CA LEU A 3 4.67 -13.44 29.39
C LEU A 3 4.91 -13.14 27.90
N LEU A 4 6.14 -12.74 27.52
CA LEU A 4 6.58 -12.53 26.14
C LEU A 4 7.42 -13.68 25.57
N ALA A 5 7.92 -14.62 26.38
CA ALA A 5 8.71 -15.76 25.87
C ALA A 5 7.86 -16.98 25.54
N ASN A 6 6.66 -17.11 26.13
CA ASN A 6 5.72 -18.18 25.77
C ASN A 6 5.00 -17.94 24.42
N VAL A 7 5.31 -16.86 23.71
CA VAL A 7 4.89 -16.62 22.32
C VAL A 7 5.99 -17.06 21.33
N ALA A 8 7.17 -17.47 21.80
CA ALA A 8 8.35 -17.72 20.96
C ALA A 8 8.55 -19.18 20.50
N VAL A 9 7.61 -20.10 20.76
CA VAL A 9 7.67 -21.47 20.22
C VAL A 9 6.28 -21.95 19.75
N GLU A 10 5.45 -21.05 19.23
CA GLU A 10 4.41 -21.46 18.29
C GLU A 10 5.07 -21.52 16.91
N ASN A 11 5.04 -22.70 16.29
CA ASN A 11 5.42 -22.93 14.89
C ASN A 11 4.97 -21.72 14.06
N LYS A 12 5.89 -20.85 13.62
CA LYS A 12 5.59 -19.54 13.02
C LYS A 12 4.67 -19.77 11.81
N ARG A 13 3.35 -19.68 12.01
CA ARG A 13 2.35 -20.00 10.98
C ARG A 13 2.60 -19.07 9.80
N ARG A 14 2.91 -19.64 8.64
CA ARG A 14 3.21 -18.86 7.45
C ARG A 14 1.89 -18.37 6.88
N VAL A 15 1.59 -17.09 7.09
CA VAL A 15 0.41 -16.48 6.47
C VAL A 15 0.72 -16.19 5.02
N CYS A 16 -0.02 -16.81 4.10
CA CYS A 16 0.06 -16.62 2.66
C CYS A 16 -1.25 -16.04 2.15
N LEU A 17 -1.15 -15.03 1.28
CA LEU A 17 -2.29 -14.43 0.59
C LEU A 17 -2.34 -14.97 -0.84
N VAL A 18 -3.52 -15.37 -1.30
CA VAL A 18 -3.75 -15.82 -2.67
C VAL A 18 -4.96 -15.09 -3.24
N TRP A 19 -4.87 -14.66 -4.50
CA TRP A 19 -6.02 -14.19 -5.25
C TRP A 19 -6.10 -14.89 -6.59
N GLU A 20 -7.32 -15.19 -7.02
CA GLU A 20 -7.58 -15.87 -8.28
C GLU A 20 -8.75 -15.27 -9.03
N ASP A 21 -8.56 -15.17 -10.34
CA ASP A 21 -9.53 -14.66 -11.31
C ASP A 21 -10.21 -13.36 -10.84
N LEU A 22 -9.41 -12.50 -10.20
CA LEU A 22 -9.88 -11.27 -9.59
C LEU A 22 -10.28 -10.29 -10.69
N THR A 23 -11.59 -10.12 -10.84
CA THR A 23 -12.20 -9.23 -11.82
C THR A 23 -13.04 -8.21 -11.07
N VAL A 24 -12.87 -6.93 -11.41
CA VAL A 24 -13.54 -5.83 -10.72
C VAL A 24 -14.22 -4.94 -11.74
N VAL A 25 -15.51 -4.69 -11.54
CA VAL A 25 -16.35 -3.91 -12.44
C VAL A 25 -17.03 -2.80 -11.65
N ALA A 26 -16.85 -1.56 -12.09
CA ALA A 26 -17.56 -0.41 -11.55
C ALA A 26 -18.92 -0.26 -12.25
N SER A 27 -19.99 -0.17 -11.46
CA SER A 27 -21.30 0.25 -11.94
C SER A 27 -21.40 1.77 -11.92
N SER A 28 -21.86 2.35 -13.02
CA SER A 28 -22.10 3.79 -13.10
C SER A 28 -23.49 4.12 -12.58
N VAL A 29 -23.58 5.20 -11.80
CA VAL A 29 -24.84 5.74 -11.27
C VAL A 29 -25.69 6.37 -12.39
N ASN A 30 -25.09 6.70 -13.54
CA ASN A 30 -25.72 7.50 -14.61
C ASN A 30 -25.83 6.77 -15.97
N ASN A 31 -26.37 5.56 -16.00
CA ASN A 31 -26.72 4.82 -17.24
C ASN A 31 -25.59 4.65 -18.28
N SER A 32 -24.33 4.87 -17.88
CA SER A 32 -23.16 4.67 -18.73
C SER A 32 -22.71 3.20 -18.66
N PRO A 33 -22.00 2.69 -19.67
CA PRO A 33 -21.58 1.29 -19.69
C PRO A 33 -20.75 0.95 -18.45
N LYS A 34 -20.95 -0.27 -17.93
CA LYS A 34 -20.13 -0.84 -16.86
C LYS A 34 -18.66 -0.78 -17.29
N ARG A 35 -17.79 -0.27 -16.42
CA ARG A 35 -16.36 -0.17 -16.69
C ARG A 35 -15.65 -1.29 -15.95
N GLU A 36 -15.04 -2.19 -16.71
CA GLU A 36 -14.14 -3.20 -16.16
C GLU A 36 -12.82 -2.53 -15.75
N LEU A 37 -12.48 -2.66 -14.47
CA LEU A 37 -11.29 -2.06 -13.86
C LEU A 37 -10.14 -3.07 -13.78
N LEU A 38 -10.45 -4.33 -13.48
CA LEU A 38 -9.50 -5.44 -13.38
C LEU A 38 -10.03 -6.64 -14.16
N LYS A 39 -9.15 -7.36 -14.86
CA LYS A 39 -9.50 -8.46 -15.77
C LYS A 39 -8.79 -9.76 -15.38
N GLY A 40 -9.40 -10.54 -14.49
CA GLY A 40 -8.95 -11.89 -14.15
C GLY A 40 -7.53 -11.99 -13.58
N LEU A 41 -7.17 -11.16 -12.59
CA LEU A 41 -5.83 -11.20 -11.99
C LEU A 41 -5.70 -12.42 -11.07
N SER A 42 -4.57 -13.10 -11.15
CA SER A 42 -4.22 -14.20 -10.25
C SER A 42 -2.79 -14.06 -9.76
N GLY A 43 -2.56 -14.36 -8.48
CA GLY A 43 -1.25 -14.22 -7.85
C GLY A 43 -1.27 -14.66 -6.39
N TYR A 44 -0.11 -14.54 -5.76
CA TYR A 44 0.07 -14.90 -4.36
C TYR A 44 1.10 -13.97 -3.70
N ALA A 45 1.08 -13.86 -2.38
CA ALA A 45 2.11 -13.20 -1.59
C ALA A 45 2.48 -14.06 -0.38
N GLU A 46 3.78 -14.16 -0.11
CA GLU A 46 4.37 -15.00 0.95
C GLU A 46 4.88 -14.12 2.09
N PRO A 47 4.90 -14.64 3.34
CA PRO A 47 5.38 -13.87 4.47
C PRO A 47 6.90 -13.68 4.38
N ASN A 48 7.41 -12.63 5.02
CA ASN A 48 8.82 -12.20 4.92
C ASN A 48 9.21 -11.62 3.56
N ARG A 49 8.24 -11.23 2.74
CA ARG A 49 8.46 -10.62 1.43
C ARG A 49 7.71 -9.31 1.28
N ILE A 50 8.34 -8.38 0.59
CA ILE A 50 7.73 -7.11 0.17
C ILE A 50 7.53 -7.10 -1.35
N MET A 51 6.31 -6.78 -1.77
CA MET A 51 5.88 -6.78 -3.17
C MET A 51 5.59 -5.37 -3.66
N ALA A 52 6.16 -5.03 -4.81
CA ALA A 52 5.84 -3.81 -5.54
C ALA A 52 4.72 -4.06 -6.55
N LEU A 53 3.67 -3.24 -6.49
CA LEU A 53 2.63 -3.14 -7.49
C LEU A 53 2.88 -1.90 -8.35
N ILE A 54 3.45 -2.11 -9.53
CA ILE A 54 3.87 -1.03 -10.45
C ILE A 54 2.93 -1.01 -11.65
N GLY A 55 2.65 0.18 -12.17
CA GLY A 55 1.90 0.34 -13.40
C GLY A 55 1.55 1.80 -13.66
N PRO A 56 1.16 2.14 -14.91
CA PRO A 56 0.77 3.49 -15.27
C PRO A 56 -0.42 4.01 -14.44
N SER A 57 -0.67 5.31 -14.51
CA SER A 57 -1.89 5.89 -13.96
C SER A 57 -3.13 5.23 -14.55
N GLY A 58 -4.12 4.92 -13.71
CA GLY A 58 -5.34 4.23 -14.14
C GLY A 58 -5.17 2.74 -14.48
N SER A 59 -4.01 2.11 -14.23
CA SER A 59 -3.81 0.68 -14.50
C SER A 59 -4.56 -0.27 -13.55
N GLY A 60 -5.14 0.25 -12.46
CA GLY A 60 -5.89 -0.53 -11.47
C GLY A 60 -5.15 -0.82 -10.16
N LYS A 61 -3.98 -0.21 -9.90
CA LYS A 61 -3.17 -0.46 -8.69
C LYS A 61 -3.97 -0.36 -7.38
N SER A 62 -4.56 0.81 -7.11
CA SER A 62 -5.39 1.04 -5.92
C SER A 62 -6.62 0.12 -5.89
N THR A 63 -7.18 -0.22 -7.06
CA THR A 63 -8.31 -1.16 -7.16
C THR A 63 -7.90 -2.57 -6.75
N VAL A 64 -6.70 -3.04 -7.13
CA VAL A 64 -6.17 -4.33 -6.66
C VAL A 64 -5.98 -4.31 -5.15
N LEU A 65 -5.29 -3.30 -4.61
CA LEU A 65 -5.08 -3.22 -3.16
C LEU A 65 -6.41 -3.17 -2.39
N ALA A 66 -7.37 -2.36 -2.84
CA ALA A 66 -8.68 -2.26 -2.23
C ALA A 66 -9.51 -3.55 -2.35
N ALA A 67 -9.38 -4.29 -3.46
CA ALA A 67 -10.02 -5.58 -3.64
C ALA A 67 -9.42 -6.65 -2.72
N LEU A 68 -8.09 -6.69 -2.59
CA LEU A 68 -7.39 -7.62 -1.70
C LEU A 68 -7.64 -7.34 -0.22
N ALA A 69 -7.69 -6.06 0.18
CA ALA A 69 -8.14 -5.66 1.51
C ALA A 69 -9.67 -5.80 1.68
N GLY A 70 -10.39 -5.96 0.56
CA GLY A 70 -11.84 -6.00 0.41
C GLY A 70 -12.56 -4.85 1.10
N ILE A 71 -12.07 -3.64 0.83
CA ILE A 71 -12.62 -2.33 1.18
C ILE A 71 -13.23 -1.63 -0.06
N LEU A 72 -13.64 -2.42 -1.06
CA LEU A 72 -14.21 -1.89 -2.29
C LEU A 72 -15.50 -1.09 -2.01
N PRO A 73 -15.71 0.04 -2.73
CA PRO A 73 -16.94 0.81 -2.64
C PRO A 73 -18.17 -0.01 -3.03
N THR A 74 -19.35 0.38 -2.54
CA THR A 74 -20.63 -0.33 -2.79
C THR A 74 -21.06 -0.32 -4.26
N ASN A 75 -20.61 0.63 -5.07
CA ASN A 75 -20.86 0.71 -6.50
C ASN A 75 -19.85 -0.10 -7.35
N VAL A 76 -19.05 -0.94 -6.71
CA VAL A 76 -18.03 -1.76 -7.38
C VAL A 76 -18.27 -3.21 -7.02
N SER A 77 -18.46 -4.06 -8.05
CA SER A 77 -18.62 -5.50 -7.89
C SER A 77 -17.30 -6.21 -8.16
N MET A 78 -16.95 -7.17 -7.31
CA MET A 78 -15.78 -8.04 -7.45
C MET A 78 -16.24 -9.48 -7.69
N THR A 79 -15.59 -10.16 -8.62
CA THR A 79 -15.65 -11.62 -8.81
C THR A 79 -14.26 -12.21 -8.66
N GLY A 80 -14.19 -13.53 -8.48
CA GLY A 80 -12.95 -14.23 -8.11
C GLY A 80 -12.83 -14.43 -6.60
N ASN A 81 -11.73 -15.02 -6.17
CA ASN A 81 -11.51 -15.40 -4.78
C ASN A 81 -10.26 -14.73 -4.22
N VAL A 82 -10.34 -14.28 -2.97
CA VAL A 82 -9.19 -13.84 -2.17
C VAL A 82 -9.16 -14.72 -0.92
N LEU A 83 -8.07 -15.45 -0.78
CA LEU A 83 -7.88 -16.47 0.24
C LEU A 83 -6.70 -16.09 1.12
N LEU A 84 -6.88 -16.23 2.43
CA LEU A 84 -5.82 -16.09 3.43
C LEU A 84 -5.63 -17.48 4.06
N ASN A 85 -4.47 -18.09 3.83
CA ASN A 85 -4.20 -19.50 4.20
C ASN A 85 -5.26 -20.50 3.72
N GLY A 86 -5.68 -20.36 2.46
CA GLY A 86 -6.69 -21.24 1.84
C GLY A 86 -8.14 -20.95 2.26
N THR A 87 -8.37 -20.12 3.28
CA THR A 87 -9.72 -19.80 3.76
C THR A 87 -10.26 -18.50 3.17
N THR A 88 -11.56 -18.50 2.84
CA THR A 88 -12.28 -17.31 2.39
C THR A 88 -12.43 -16.34 3.56
N ARG A 89 -12.15 -15.07 3.28
CA ARG A 89 -12.20 -13.96 4.24
C ARG A 89 -13.52 -13.88 5.01
N SER A 90 -13.44 -13.81 6.33
CA SER A 90 -14.53 -13.30 7.18
C SER A 90 -14.48 -11.77 7.26
N THR A 91 -15.64 -11.12 7.28
CA THR A 91 -15.74 -9.67 7.42
C THR A 91 -15.37 -9.25 8.85
N GLY A 92 -14.28 -8.50 9.04
CA GLY A 92 -13.87 -7.96 10.34
C GLY A 92 -12.46 -8.36 10.80
N CYS A 93 -11.73 -9.12 10.00
CA CYS A 93 -10.40 -9.59 10.33
C CYS A 93 -9.38 -8.44 10.49
N ARG A 94 -8.83 -8.26 11.70
CA ARG A 94 -7.74 -7.30 12.01
C ARG A 94 -6.36 -7.75 11.50
N ASP A 95 -6.28 -8.89 10.82
CA ASP A 95 -5.02 -9.41 10.26
C ASP A 95 -4.55 -8.65 9.03
N ILE A 96 -5.40 -7.79 8.47
CA ILE A 96 -5.10 -6.95 7.31
C ILE A 96 -5.12 -5.47 7.73
N SER A 97 -4.10 -4.72 7.33
CA SER A 97 -4.10 -3.26 7.41
C SER A 97 -4.03 -2.62 6.02
N TYR A 98 -4.63 -1.43 5.87
CA TYR A 98 -4.60 -0.66 4.64
C TYR A 98 -4.15 0.78 4.93
N VAL A 99 -3.01 1.19 4.38
CA VAL A 99 -2.53 2.57 4.42
C VAL A 99 -2.99 3.27 3.15
N THR A 100 -3.83 4.29 3.28
CA THR A 100 -4.31 5.12 2.16
C THR A 100 -3.20 5.98 1.58
N GLN A 101 -3.42 6.51 0.38
CA GLN A 101 -2.48 7.44 -0.26
C GLN A 101 -2.37 8.76 0.54
N GLU A 102 -3.50 9.28 1.03
CA GLU A 102 -3.55 10.51 1.81
C GLU A 102 -3.55 10.22 3.30
N ASP A 103 -2.81 11.05 4.04
CA ASP A 103 -2.69 10.97 5.49
C ASP A 103 -3.50 12.09 6.15
N TYR A 104 -4.57 11.72 6.85
CA TYR A 104 -5.46 12.67 7.53
C TYR A 104 -5.18 12.72 9.04
N PHE A 105 -4.54 13.80 9.47
CA PHE A 105 -4.18 14.00 10.88
C PHE A 105 -4.76 15.28 11.48
N LEU A 106 -4.99 15.24 12.79
CA LEU A 106 -5.29 16.43 13.59
C LEU A 106 -3.99 17.21 13.82
N GLY A 107 -3.78 18.28 13.05
CA GLY A 107 -2.52 19.03 13.03
C GLY A 107 -2.09 19.66 14.37
N THR A 108 -3.01 19.80 15.33
CA THR A 108 -2.72 20.35 16.66
C THR A 108 -2.12 19.33 17.64
N LEU A 109 -2.25 18.04 17.34
CA LEU A 109 -1.73 16.95 18.17
C LEU A 109 -0.25 16.71 17.86
N THR A 110 0.45 16.10 18.81
CA THR A 110 1.83 15.62 18.61
C THR A 110 1.84 14.24 17.96
N VAL A 111 3.01 13.82 17.44
CA VAL A 111 3.24 12.46 16.94
C VAL A 111 2.90 11.43 18.02
N LYS A 112 3.45 11.60 19.22
CA LYS A 112 3.22 10.69 20.37
C LYS A 112 1.76 10.67 20.80
N GLU A 113 1.11 11.82 20.91
CA GLU A 113 -0.32 11.88 21.24
C GLU A 113 -1.17 11.12 20.22
N THR A 114 -0.91 11.35 18.93
CA THR A 114 -1.67 10.72 17.84
C THR A 114 -1.52 9.20 17.88
N LEU A 115 -0.30 8.70 18.06
CA LEU A 115 -0.03 7.28 18.18
C LEU A 115 -0.64 6.67 19.46
N THR A 116 -0.59 7.41 20.58
CA THR A 116 -1.20 6.98 21.85
C THR A 116 -2.73 6.90 21.76
N TYR A 117 -3.38 7.88 21.13
CA TYR A 117 -4.82 7.84 20.88
C TYR A 117 -5.19 6.68 19.96
N ALA A 118 -4.42 6.43 18.89
CA ALA A 118 -4.63 5.29 18.02
C ALA A 118 -4.48 3.96 18.79
N ALA A 119 -3.47 3.86 19.64
CA ALA A 119 -3.23 2.70 20.49
C ALA A 119 -4.40 2.44 21.44
N HIS A 120 -4.92 3.47 22.14
CA HIS A 120 -6.08 3.31 23.03
C HIS A 120 -7.37 2.86 22.32
N LEU A 121 -7.52 3.17 21.03
CA LEU A 121 -8.69 2.81 20.23
C LEU A 121 -8.57 1.44 19.58
N ARG A 122 -7.35 1.00 19.26
CA ARG A 122 -7.10 -0.22 18.48
C ARG A 122 -6.56 -1.38 19.32
N LEU A 123 -5.86 -1.12 20.42
CA LEU A 123 -5.30 -2.16 21.28
C LEU A 123 -6.34 -2.73 22.27
N PRO A 124 -6.11 -3.94 22.80
CA PRO A 124 -7.01 -4.59 23.74
C PRO A 124 -7.35 -3.73 24.97
N ALA A 125 -8.57 -3.87 25.49
CA ALA A 125 -9.07 -3.00 26.56
C ALA A 125 -8.36 -3.22 27.91
N ASP A 126 -7.89 -4.44 28.14
CA ASP A 126 -7.21 -4.97 29.32
C ASP A 126 -5.74 -4.52 29.46
N MET A 127 -5.13 -4.02 28.38
CA MET A 127 -3.78 -3.44 28.45
C MET A 127 -3.73 -2.22 29.38
N THR A 128 -2.75 -2.24 30.28
CA THR A 128 -2.44 -1.14 31.18
C THR A 128 -1.84 0.04 30.42
N LYS A 129 -1.93 1.25 31.00
CA LYS A 129 -1.33 2.45 30.41
C LYS A 129 0.18 2.29 30.16
N ASN A 130 0.90 1.66 31.10
CA ASN A 130 2.34 1.43 30.97
C ASN A 130 2.68 0.45 29.82
N GLU A 131 1.84 -0.55 29.57
CA GLU A 131 2.02 -1.45 28.42
C GLU A 131 1.77 -0.72 27.10
N ILE A 132 0.73 0.11 27.03
CA ILE A 132 0.44 0.95 25.86
C ILE A 132 1.60 1.91 25.60
N ASP A 133 2.11 2.59 26.64
CA ASP A 133 3.25 3.50 26.51
C ASP A 133 4.50 2.78 25.97
N LYS A 134 4.77 1.54 26.42
CA LYS A 134 5.86 0.71 25.87
C LYS A 134 5.67 0.38 24.39
N VAL A 135 4.45 0.02 23.97
CA VAL A 135 4.13 -0.25 22.56
C VAL A 135 4.33 1.02 21.72
N VAL A 136 3.85 2.17 22.19
CA VAL A 136 4.01 3.47 21.53
C VAL A 136 5.48 3.83 21.39
N THR A 137 6.28 3.70 22.45
CA THR A 137 7.73 3.97 22.41
C THR A 137 8.46 3.03 21.44
N LYS A 138 8.08 1.75 21.40
CA LYS A 138 8.64 0.78 20.45
C LYS A 138 8.37 1.21 19.00
N ILE A 139 7.13 1.57 18.66
CA ILE A 139 6.76 1.97 17.29
C ILE A 139 7.42 3.30 16.90
N LEU A 140 7.52 4.26 17.82
CA LEU A 140 8.27 5.49 17.57
C LEU A 140 9.72 5.20 17.21
N ALA A 141 10.32 4.19 17.86
CA ALA A 141 11.69 3.77 17.57
C ALA A 141 11.81 3.04 16.23
N GLU A 142 10.92 2.10 15.94
CA GLU A 142 10.89 1.39 14.67
C GLU A 142 10.70 2.35 13.48
N MET A 143 9.88 3.39 13.64
CA MET A 143 9.58 4.36 12.59
C MET A 143 10.58 5.54 12.51
N GLY A 144 11.59 5.60 13.39
CA GLY A 144 12.54 6.72 13.44
C GLY A 144 11.85 8.06 13.69
N LEU A 145 10.96 8.11 14.68
CA LEU A 145 10.15 9.28 15.05
C LEU A 145 10.41 9.75 16.49
N GLN A 146 11.46 9.28 17.15
CA GLN A 146 11.76 9.63 18.54
C GLN A 146 12.02 11.13 18.70
N ASP A 147 12.82 11.72 17.81
CA ASP A 147 13.18 13.15 17.87
C ASP A 147 11.98 14.07 17.65
N SER A 148 10.99 13.58 16.89
CA SER A 148 9.76 14.30 16.55
C SER A 148 8.55 13.88 17.40
N ALA A 149 8.75 13.07 18.46
CA ALA A 149 7.66 12.50 19.25
C ALA A 149 6.74 13.57 19.85
N ASP A 150 7.32 14.66 20.36
CA ASP A 150 6.58 15.77 20.97
C ASP A 150 6.32 16.94 20.00
N SER A 151 6.77 16.81 18.75
CA SER A 151 6.50 17.78 17.68
C SER A 151 5.06 17.69 17.21
N ARG A 152 4.45 18.85 16.95
CA ARG A 152 3.08 18.93 16.39
C ARG A 152 3.05 18.48 14.94
N LEU A 153 1.95 17.84 14.54
CA LEU A 153 1.76 17.37 13.17
C LEU A 153 1.64 18.51 12.16
N GLY A 154 1.15 19.66 12.61
CA GLY A 154 0.95 20.84 11.79
C GLY A 154 -0.29 20.73 10.90
N ASN A 155 -0.82 21.88 10.54
CA ASN A 155 -1.95 22.02 9.61
C ASN A 155 -1.57 23.07 8.54
N TRP A 156 -2.55 23.52 7.77
CA TRP A 156 -2.34 24.51 6.72
C TRP A 156 -1.83 25.88 7.21
N HIS A 157 -1.88 26.16 8.52
CA HIS A 157 -1.44 27.40 9.16
C HIS A 157 -0.24 27.24 10.08
N LEU A 158 -0.10 26.06 10.67
CA LEU A 158 0.92 25.72 11.66
C LEU A 158 1.90 24.78 11.01
N ARG A 159 3.15 25.22 10.89
CA ARG A 159 4.24 24.33 10.48
C ARG A 159 4.32 23.16 11.46
N GLY A 160 4.43 21.95 10.94
CA GLY A 160 4.62 20.73 11.73
C GLY A 160 5.75 19.88 11.17
N ILE A 161 5.67 18.58 11.44
CA ILE A 161 6.60 17.57 10.93
C ILE A 161 6.60 17.50 9.40
N SER A 162 7.67 16.94 8.83
CA SER A 162 7.83 16.73 7.39
C SER A 162 6.80 15.74 6.82
N SER A 163 6.59 15.77 5.50
CA SER A 163 5.73 14.79 4.81
C SER A 163 6.21 13.36 5.01
N GLY A 164 7.53 13.13 4.97
CA GLY A 164 8.12 11.82 5.26
C GLY A 164 7.82 11.32 6.67
N GLU A 165 7.91 12.19 7.67
CA GLU A 165 7.54 11.83 9.05
C GLU A 165 6.04 11.57 9.20
N LYS A 166 5.17 12.34 8.54
CA LYS A 166 3.71 12.07 8.50
C LYS A 166 3.44 10.69 7.93
N ARG A 167 4.14 10.33 6.85
CA ARG A 167 3.98 9.03 6.22
C ARG A 167 4.40 7.89 7.13
N ARG A 168 5.54 8.03 7.80
CA ARG A 168 6.01 7.05 8.79
C ARG A 168 5.07 6.92 9.99
N LEU A 169 4.45 8.02 10.44
CA LEU A 169 3.44 7.97 11.49
C LEU A 169 2.20 7.21 11.04
N SER A 170 1.73 7.43 9.80
CA SER A 170 0.58 6.71 9.23
C SER A 170 0.82 5.20 9.21
N ILE A 171 2.01 4.80 8.73
CA ILE A 171 2.45 3.41 8.75
C ILE A 171 2.53 2.86 10.19
N GLY A 172 3.11 3.63 11.13
CA GLY A 172 3.20 3.24 12.53
C GLY A 172 1.83 3.02 13.20
N ILE A 173 0.81 3.79 12.83
CA ILE A 173 -0.56 3.62 13.33
C ILE A 173 -1.17 2.30 12.85
N GLU A 174 -0.87 1.86 11.63
CA GLU A 174 -1.34 0.57 11.10
C GLU A 174 -0.57 -0.62 11.70
N ILE A 175 0.70 -0.45 12.06
CA ILE A 175 1.51 -1.50 12.71
C ILE A 175 1.05 -1.80 14.13
N LEU A 176 0.36 -0.88 14.80
CA LEU A 176 -0.15 -1.05 16.18
C LEU A 176 -0.91 -2.37 16.37
N THR A 177 -1.72 -2.77 15.38
CA THR A 177 -2.54 -3.98 15.47
C THR A 177 -1.78 -5.26 15.13
N GLN A 178 -0.48 -5.17 14.81
CA GLN A 178 0.38 -6.27 14.37
C GLN A 178 -0.28 -7.09 13.23
N PRO A 179 -0.64 -6.44 12.11
CA PRO A 179 -1.27 -7.13 10.99
C PRO A 179 -0.31 -8.16 10.37
N HIS A 180 -0.88 -9.25 9.86
CA HIS A 180 -0.15 -10.25 9.08
C HIS A 180 0.07 -9.79 7.64
N VAL A 181 -0.87 -9.01 7.10
CA VAL A 181 -0.82 -8.48 5.73
C VAL A 181 -1.02 -6.96 5.76
N MET A 182 -0.12 -6.24 5.09
CA MET A 182 -0.18 -4.79 4.95
C MET A 182 -0.29 -4.39 3.48
N PHE A 183 -1.31 -3.61 3.16
CA PHE A 183 -1.46 -2.95 1.86
C PHE A 183 -1.15 -1.47 2.00
N LEU A 184 -0.32 -0.93 1.11
CA LEU A 184 0.02 0.49 1.13
C LEU A 184 -0.20 1.09 -0.26
N ASP A 185 -1.06 2.10 -0.34
CA ASP A 185 -1.31 2.80 -1.58
C ASP A 185 -0.36 4.00 -1.71
N GLU A 186 0.53 3.95 -2.71
CA GLU A 186 1.53 4.95 -3.08
C GLU A 186 2.30 5.55 -1.90
N PRO A 187 3.00 4.74 -1.07
CA PRO A 187 3.64 5.22 0.14
C PRO A 187 4.83 6.15 -0.05
N THR A 188 5.30 6.32 -1.29
CA THR A 188 6.39 7.23 -1.63
C THR A 188 5.88 8.51 -2.32
N SER A 189 4.57 8.69 -2.48
CA SER A 189 4.02 9.85 -3.15
C SER A 189 4.31 11.14 -2.37
N GLY A 190 4.78 12.17 -3.07
CA GLY A 190 5.13 13.47 -2.46
C GLY A 190 6.37 13.44 -1.55
N LEU A 191 7.16 12.37 -1.56
CA LEU A 191 8.42 12.27 -0.84
C LEU A 191 9.61 12.51 -1.78
N ASP A 192 10.68 13.08 -1.23
CA ASP A 192 11.98 13.12 -1.89
C ASP A 192 12.64 11.73 -1.86
N SER A 193 13.71 11.54 -2.65
CA SER A 193 14.34 10.23 -2.83
C SER A 193 14.86 9.62 -1.52
N ALA A 194 15.41 10.43 -0.62
CA ALA A 194 15.94 9.95 0.65
C ALA A 194 14.82 9.50 1.60
N ALA A 195 13.75 10.30 1.73
CA ALA A 195 12.59 9.92 2.54
C ALA A 195 11.87 8.69 1.97
N ALA A 196 11.73 8.58 0.64
CA ALA A 196 11.14 7.43 -0.02
C ALA A 196 11.95 6.15 0.26
N PHE A 197 13.29 6.21 0.14
CA PHE A 197 14.17 5.09 0.45
C PHE A 197 14.02 4.64 1.91
N TYR A 198 14.00 5.60 2.85
CA TYR A 198 13.79 5.29 4.26
C TYR A 198 12.45 4.57 4.52
N VAL A 199 11.36 5.07 3.93
CA VAL A 199 10.02 4.49 4.10
C VAL A 199 9.99 3.06 3.57
N ILE A 200 10.50 2.81 2.37
CA ILE A 200 10.52 1.46 1.78
C ILE A 200 11.46 0.54 2.55
N SER A 201 12.62 1.01 3.01
CA SER A 201 13.52 0.22 3.86
C SER A 201 12.86 -0.17 5.18
N SER A 202 12.11 0.74 5.80
CA SER A 202 11.32 0.44 7.00
C SER A 202 10.27 -0.63 6.73
N LEU A 203 9.55 -0.54 5.61
CA LEU A 203 8.55 -1.51 5.18
C LEU A 203 9.15 -2.89 4.86
N SER A 204 10.34 -2.93 4.25
CA SER A 204 11.10 -4.16 4.02
C SER A 204 11.46 -4.83 5.35
N ASN A 205 11.96 -4.09 6.34
CA ASN A 205 12.22 -4.61 7.68
C ASN A 205 10.93 -5.17 8.33
N ILE A 206 9.83 -4.43 8.24
CA ILE A 206 8.50 -4.86 8.74
C ILE A 206 8.04 -6.16 8.07
N ALA A 207 8.30 -6.33 6.76
CA ALA A 207 7.99 -7.54 6.03
C ALA A 207 8.81 -8.72 6.57
N HIS A 208 10.14 -8.55 6.64
CA HIS A 208 11.08 -9.59 7.09
C HIS A 208 10.88 -10.06 8.55
N ASP A 209 10.11 -9.33 9.37
CA ASP A 209 9.67 -9.79 10.69
C ASP A 209 8.65 -10.95 10.65
N GLY A 210 8.09 -11.27 9.48
CA GLY A 210 7.06 -12.32 9.31
C GLY A 210 5.76 -11.85 8.69
N ARG A 211 5.72 -10.64 8.12
CA ARG A 211 4.52 -10.04 7.54
C ARG A 211 4.58 -10.10 6.01
N ILE A 212 3.41 -9.98 5.39
CA ILE A 212 3.27 -9.70 3.96
C ILE A 212 3.11 -8.20 3.80
N VAL A 213 3.91 -7.57 2.94
CA VAL A 213 3.75 -6.15 2.63
C VAL A 213 3.60 -5.98 1.12
N ILE A 214 2.51 -5.35 0.68
CA ILE A 214 2.24 -5.07 -0.74
C ILE A 214 2.03 -3.57 -0.89
N CYS A 215 2.87 -2.93 -1.70
CA CYS A 215 2.83 -1.48 -1.92
C CYS A 215 2.58 -1.16 -3.38
N SER A 216 1.65 -0.25 -3.69
CA SER A 216 1.62 0.37 -5.01
C SER A 216 2.69 1.46 -5.09
N ILE A 217 3.46 1.50 -6.18
CA ILE A 217 4.46 2.56 -6.38
C ILE A 217 4.35 3.13 -7.78
N HIS A 218 4.28 4.46 -7.82
CA HIS A 218 4.37 5.23 -9.04
C HIS A 218 5.84 5.63 -9.28
N GLN A 219 6.51 4.99 -10.24
CA GLN A 219 7.88 5.30 -10.69
C GLN A 219 8.97 5.25 -9.58
N PRO A 220 9.37 4.06 -9.09
CA PRO A 220 10.45 3.96 -8.10
C PRO A 220 11.83 4.29 -8.70
N SER A 221 12.71 4.87 -7.88
CA SER A 221 14.15 4.93 -8.20
C SER A 221 14.75 3.51 -8.22
N GLY A 222 15.90 3.34 -8.87
CA GLY A 222 16.56 2.03 -8.92
C GLY A 222 16.93 1.50 -7.52
N GLU A 223 17.36 2.38 -6.62
CA GLU A 223 17.66 2.03 -5.23
C GLU A 223 16.43 1.54 -4.47
N VAL A 224 15.29 2.23 -4.64
CA VAL A 224 14.02 1.83 -4.02
C VAL A 224 13.51 0.51 -4.61
N PHE A 225 13.64 0.32 -5.93
CA PHE A 225 13.20 -0.90 -6.61
C PHE A 225 13.96 -2.14 -6.12
N ASN A 226 15.26 -2.01 -5.84
CA ASN A 226 16.09 -3.11 -5.35
C ASN A 226 15.70 -3.60 -3.94
N LEU A 227 14.86 -2.87 -3.21
CA LEU A 227 14.33 -3.29 -1.92
C LEU A 227 13.13 -4.23 -2.05
N PHE A 228 12.58 -4.43 -3.26
CA PHE A 228 11.44 -5.30 -3.48
C PHE A 228 11.84 -6.72 -3.84
N ASP A 229 11.19 -7.69 -3.19
CA ASP A 229 11.38 -9.11 -3.48
C ASP A 229 10.55 -9.52 -4.71
N ASP A 230 9.30 -9.07 -4.75
CA ASP A 230 8.33 -9.42 -5.79
C ASP A 230 7.82 -8.19 -6.54
N LEU A 231 7.44 -8.40 -7.80
CA LEU A 231 6.87 -7.40 -8.68
C LEU A 231 5.57 -7.92 -9.30
N VAL A 232 4.53 -7.09 -9.22
CA VAL A 232 3.34 -7.17 -10.08
C VAL A 232 3.35 -5.94 -10.97
N LEU A 233 3.44 -6.14 -12.29
CA LEU A 233 3.33 -5.07 -13.27
C LEU A 233 1.92 -5.08 -13.89
N LEU A 234 1.18 -3.99 -13.71
CA LEU A 234 -0.17 -3.81 -14.22
C LEU A 234 -0.24 -2.85 -15.40
N ALA A 235 -1.07 -3.17 -16.38
CA ALA A 235 -1.42 -2.28 -17.48
C ALA A 235 -2.88 -2.46 -17.90
N GLY A 236 -3.69 -1.40 -17.82
CA GLY A 236 -5.10 -1.41 -18.23
C GLY A 236 -5.94 -2.50 -17.55
N GLY A 237 -5.72 -2.76 -16.26
CA GLY A 237 -6.44 -3.77 -15.50
C GLY A 237 -5.95 -5.21 -15.70
N GLU A 238 -4.85 -5.43 -16.41
CA GLU A 238 -4.27 -6.76 -16.67
C GLU A 238 -2.88 -6.88 -16.06
N SER A 239 -2.51 -8.10 -15.65
CA SER A 239 -1.16 -8.42 -15.18
C SER A 239 -0.24 -8.68 -16.37
N VAL A 240 0.73 -7.80 -16.58
CA VAL A 240 1.78 -7.94 -17.59
C VAL A 240 2.90 -8.86 -17.11
N TYR A 241 3.23 -8.78 -15.82
CA TYR A 241 4.25 -9.61 -15.19
C TYR A 241 3.90 -9.83 -13.72
N PHE A 242 4.15 -11.04 -13.23
CA PHE A 242 4.14 -11.36 -11.81
C PHE A 242 5.27 -12.34 -11.48
N GLY A 243 6.06 -12.05 -10.46
CA GLY A 243 7.18 -12.87 -10.03
C GLY A 243 8.24 -12.07 -9.28
N GLU A 244 9.44 -12.65 -9.12
CA GLU A 244 10.56 -11.98 -8.45
C GLU A 244 11.00 -10.70 -9.20
N ALA A 245 11.23 -9.62 -8.46
CA ALA A 245 11.58 -8.33 -9.05
C ALA A 245 12.89 -8.38 -9.86
N THR A 246 13.87 -9.18 -9.41
CA THR A 246 15.17 -9.39 -10.07
C THR A 246 15.04 -10.05 -11.45
N MET A 247 14.04 -10.94 -11.61
CA MET A 247 13.81 -11.69 -12.84
C MET A 247 13.04 -10.88 -13.90
N ALA A 248 12.46 -9.74 -13.51
CA ALA A 248 11.72 -8.87 -14.43
C ALA A 248 12.61 -8.37 -15.59
N VAL A 249 13.86 -7.98 -15.33
CA VAL A 249 14.78 -7.51 -16.40
C VAL A 249 15.02 -8.59 -17.44
N LYS A 250 15.23 -9.84 -16.98
CA LYS A 250 15.41 -11.00 -17.87
C LYS A 250 14.15 -11.29 -18.67
N PHE A 251 12.99 -11.26 -18.04
CA PHE A 251 11.70 -11.44 -18.70
C PHE A 251 11.50 -10.45 -19.86
N PHE A 252 11.78 -9.17 -19.63
CA PHE A 252 11.67 -8.15 -20.68
C PHE A 252 12.69 -8.36 -21.81
N ALA A 253 13.91 -8.80 -21.51
CA ALA A 253 14.91 -9.13 -22.51
C ALA A 253 14.50 -10.33 -23.37
N ASP A 254 14.01 -11.41 -22.75
CA ASP A 254 13.59 -12.63 -23.43
C ASP A 254 12.32 -12.41 -24.28
N ALA A 255 11.46 -11.45 -23.88
CA ALA A 255 10.30 -11.01 -24.65
C ALA A 255 10.65 -10.09 -25.85
N GLY A 256 11.92 -9.74 -26.05
CA GLY A 256 12.38 -8.88 -27.14
C GLY A 256 12.40 -7.38 -26.84
N PHE A 257 12.21 -7.00 -25.57
CA PHE A 257 12.20 -5.61 -25.10
C PHE A 257 13.27 -5.35 -24.02
N PRO A 258 14.56 -5.59 -24.30
CA PRO A 258 15.63 -5.47 -23.31
C PRO A 258 15.74 -4.05 -22.76
N CYS A 259 16.04 -3.95 -21.46
CA CYS A 259 16.28 -2.66 -20.82
C CYS A 259 17.56 -2.01 -21.40
N PRO A 260 17.51 -0.76 -21.86
CA PRO A 260 18.70 -0.06 -22.36
C PRO A 260 19.77 0.11 -21.29
N THR A 261 21.03 0.12 -21.73
CA THR A 261 22.18 0.38 -20.85
C THR A 261 22.05 1.74 -20.17
N ARG A 262 22.31 1.81 -18.86
CA ARG A 262 22.22 3.02 -18.02
C ARG A 262 20.81 3.61 -17.85
N LYS A 263 19.74 2.86 -18.17
CA LYS A 263 18.38 3.23 -17.77
C LYS A 263 17.92 2.48 -16.53
N ASN A 264 17.08 3.12 -15.75
CA ASN A 264 16.43 2.52 -14.60
C ASN A 264 15.41 1.46 -15.07
N PRO A 265 15.51 0.19 -14.65
CA PRO A 265 14.60 -0.86 -15.15
C PRO A 265 13.11 -0.60 -14.94
N PRO A 266 12.63 -0.13 -13.77
CA PRO A 266 11.21 0.18 -13.55
C PRO A 266 10.68 1.28 -14.48
N GLU A 267 11.52 2.25 -14.82
CA GLU A 267 11.16 3.31 -15.77
C GLU A 267 10.99 2.72 -17.18
N HIS A 268 11.87 1.80 -17.58
CA HIS A 268 11.74 1.06 -18.83
C HIS A 268 10.47 0.20 -18.86
N PHE A 269 10.16 -0.54 -17.78
CA PHE A 269 8.95 -1.34 -17.70
C PHE A 269 7.69 -0.49 -17.88
N LEU A 270 7.61 0.65 -17.19
CA LEU A 270 6.49 1.59 -17.30
C LEU A 270 6.37 2.20 -18.70
N ARG A 271 7.50 2.51 -19.34
CA ARG A 271 7.52 3.02 -20.71
C ARG A 271 6.96 2.01 -21.70
N CYS A 272 7.27 0.72 -21.53
CA CYS A 272 6.76 -0.35 -22.40
C CYS A 272 5.25 -0.59 -22.28
N VAL A 273 4.60 -0.11 -21.21
CA VAL A 273 3.18 -0.39 -20.94
C VAL A 273 2.29 0.85 -20.85
N ASN A 274 2.87 2.06 -20.91
CA ASN A 274 2.11 3.31 -20.83
C ASN A 274 1.85 3.92 -22.22
N SER A 275 0.62 3.81 -22.71
CA SER A 275 0.19 4.35 -24.01
C SER A 275 0.15 5.89 -24.06
N GLU A 276 0.26 6.60 -22.93
CA GLU A 276 0.40 8.06 -22.91
C GLU A 276 1.69 8.53 -23.60
N PHE A 277 2.75 7.70 -23.62
CA PHE A 277 3.98 8.08 -24.32
C PHE A 277 3.78 8.14 -25.84
N ASP A 278 2.89 7.32 -26.40
CA ASP A 278 2.59 7.34 -27.83
C ASP A 278 1.85 8.63 -28.22
N SER A 279 0.93 9.10 -27.37
CA SER A 279 0.19 10.35 -27.61
C SER A 279 1.10 11.58 -27.52
N VAL A 280 1.98 11.63 -26.52
CA VAL A 280 2.98 12.71 -26.37
C VAL A 280 3.96 12.71 -27.54
N ALA A 281 4.41 11.54 -27.98
CA ALA A 281 5.33 11.44 -29.09
C ALA A 281 4.69 11.86 -30.42
N ALA A 282 3.43 11.49 -30.67
CA ALA A 282 2.67 11.95 -31.84
C ALA A 282 2.52 13.49 -31.86
N LEU A 283 2.22 14.10 -30.70
CA LEU A 283 2.18 15.56 -30.55
C LEU A 283 3.54 16.23 -30.81
N MET A 284 4.64 15.67 -30.29
CA MET A 284 5.99 16.20 -30.53
C MET A 284 6.43 16.09 -32.00
N GLN A 285 6.07 14.99 -32.67
CA GLN A 285 6.35 14.83 -34.11
C GLN A 285 5.63 15.88 -34.96
N SER A 286 4.39 16.23 -34.60
CA SER A 286 3.64 17.32 -35.26
C SER A 286 4.32 18.70 -35.13
N LYS A 287 5.17 18.88 -34.12
CA LYS A 287 5.88 20.15 -33.84
C LYS A 287 7.30 20.23 -34.42
N LYS A 288 7.77 19.22 -35.19
CA LYS A 288 9.12 19.18 -35.82
C LYS A 288 10.31 19.34 -34.85
N GLU A 289 10.19 18.93 -33.59
CA GLU A 289 11.28 19.00 -32.58
C GLU A 289 11.83 17.63 -32.15
N ALA A 290 11.72 16.60 -33.00
CA ALA A 290 12.11 15.25 -32.60
C ALA A 290 13.64 15.00 -32.71
N SER A 291 14.30 14.89 -31.56
CA SER A 291 15.65 14.31 -31.41
C SER A 291 15.66 12.82 -31.84
N SER A 292 16.71 12.42 -32.55
CA SER A 292 16.93 11.09 -33.14
C SER A 292 16.87 9.90 -32.16
N SER A 293 16.90 10.14 -30.85
CA SER A 293 16.84 9.10 -29.82
C SER A 293 15.48 8.41 -29.68
N TRP A 294 14.38 9.02 -30.14
CA TRP A 294 13.02 8.47 -29.99
C TRP A 294 12.67 7.40 -31.04
N ASN A 295 13.40 7.37 -32.15
CA ASN A 295 13.01 6.64 -33.36
C ASN A 295 13.27 5.12 -33.29
N SER A 296 14.16 4.63 -32.42
CA SER A 296 14.50 3.20 -32.39
C SER A 296 13.49 2.31 -31.65
N LEU A 297 12.64 2.90 -30.79
CA LEU A 297 11.59 2.20 -30.04
C LEU A 297 10.22 2.27 -30.75
N MET A 298 10.13 3.01 -31.86
CA MET A 298 8.90 3.43 -32.56
C MET A 298 8.40 2.45 -33.63
N LYS A 299 8.84 1.19 -33.66
CA LYS A 299 8.38 0.24 -34.68
C LYS A 299 7.03 -0.40 -34.36
N MET A 300 6.62 -0.42 -33.09
CA MET A 300 5.36 -1.02 -32.62
C MET A 300 4.67 -0.06 -31.65
N THR A 301 3.35 -0.08 -31.62
CA THR A 301 2.55 0.71 -30.68
C THR A 301 2.63 0.11 -29.28
N THR A 302 2.42 0.93 -28.23
CA THR A 302 2.48 0.44 -26.84
C THR A 302 1.43 -0.63 -26.55
N GLU A 303 0.27 -0.58 -27.21
CA GLU A 303 -0.77 -1.62 -27.07
C GLU A 303 -0.33 -2.97 -27.67
N GLU A 304 0.38 -2.94 -28.81
CA GLU A 304 0.96 -4.16 -29.39
C GLU A 304 2.03 -4.75 -28.46
N ILE A 305 2.93 -3.91 -27.92
CA ILE A 305 3.96 -4.33 -26.95
C ILE A 305 3.31 -4.95 -25.71
N LYS A 306 2.30 -4.28 -25.14
CA LYS A 306 1.54 -4.78 -24.00
C LYS A 306 0.93 -6.16 -24.31
N SER A 307 0.29 -6.30 -25.47
CA SER A 307 -0.36 -7.56 -25.86
C SER A 307 0.65 -8.71 -25.99
N GLU A 308 1.83 -8.45 -26.54
CA GLU A 308 2.90 -9.43 -26.70
C GLU A 308 3.49 -9.82 -25.34
N LEU A 309 3.72 -8.86 -24.44
CA LEU A 309 4.20 -9.12 -23.09
C LEU A 309 3.22 -9.97 -22.27
N ILE A 310 1.91 -9.67 -22.33
CA ILE A 310 0.88 -10.45 -21.64
C ILE A 310 0.84 -11.89 -22.18
N LYS A 311 0.90 -12.04 -23.51
CA LYS A 311 0.93 -13.36 -24.16
C LYS A 311 2.18 -14.15 -23.77
N TYR A 312 3.33 -13.48 -23.76
CA TYR A 312 4.61 -14.08 -23.37
C TYR A 312 4.58 -14.53 -21.91
N TYR A 313 4.11 -13.69 -20.98
CA TYR A 313 3.94 -14.06 -19.57
C TYR A 313 3.03 -15.27 -19.38
N ARG A 314 1.87 -15.33 -20.07
CA ARG A 314 0.94 -16.47 -19.95
C ARG A 314 1.56 -17.81 -20.35
N ASN A 315 2.56 -17.80 -21.23
CA ASN A 315 3.28 -18.96 -21.73
C ASN A 315 4.64 -19.17 -21.06
N SER A 316 5.01 -18.33 -20.09
CA SER A 316 6.33 -18.37 -19.47
C SER A 316 6.35 -19.29 -18.25
N ILE A 317 7.55 -19.78 -17.93
CA ILE A 317 7.80 -20.60 -16.73
C ILE A 317 7.39 -19.86 -15.45
N GLN A 318 7.47 -18.52 -15.42
CA GLN A 318 7.06 -17.72 -14.27
C GLN A 318 5.54 -17.86 -14.02
N SER A 319 4.71 -17.83 -15.07
CA SER A 319 3.26 -18.01 -14.91
C SER A 319 2.91 -19.44 -14.49
N GLU A 320 3.61 -20.45 -15.00
CA GLU A 320 3.43 -21.84 -14.58
C GLU A 320 3.79 -22.03 -13.10
N ASN A 321 4.94 -21.51 -12.67
CA ASN A 321 5.37 -21.56 -11.27
C ASN A 321 4.39 -20.83 -10.34
N ALA A 322 3.88 -19.67 -10.77
CA ALA A 322 2.87 -18.93 -10.02
C ALA A 322 1.58 -19.75 -9.85
N ARG A 323 1.07 -20.36 -10.93
CA ARG A 323 -0.12 -21.24 -10.88
C ARG A 323 0.11 -22.46 -10.00
N LYS A 324 1.32 -23.03 -10.03
CA LYS A 324 1.68 -24.18 -9.18
C LYS A 324 1.64 -23.79 -7.70
N LYS A 325 2.31 -22.69 -7.31
CA LYS A 325 2.30 -22.19 -5.93
C LYS A 325 0.89 -21.84 -5.43
N ILE A 326 0.07 -21.20 -6.26
CA ILE A 326 -1.33 -20.90 -5.93
C ILE A 326 -2.10 -22.18 -5.58
N ARG A 327 -1.91 -23.27 -6.34
CA ARG A 327 -2.53 -24.58 -6.06
C ARG A 327 -2.00 -25.20 -4.76
N GLU A 328 -0.70 -25.07 -4.49
CA GLU A 328 -0.08 -25.58 -3.25
C GLU A 328 -0.65 -24.87 -2.01
N ILE A 329 -0.72 -23.54 -2.02
CA ILE A 329 -1.23 -22.75 -0.88
C ILE A 329 -2.73 -23.01 -0.62
N LYS A 330 -3.50 -23.30 -1.67
CA LYS A 330 -4.91 -23.67 -1.53
C LYS A 330 -5.12 -25.00 -0.82
N GLN A 331 -4.21 -25.95 -1.01
CA GLN A 331 -4.30 -27.27 -0.37
C GLN A 331 -3.95 -27.20 1.12
N SER A 332 -3.15 -26.21 1.53
CA SER A 332 -2.89 -25.91 2.94
C SER A 332 -4.02 -25.07 3.52
N GLU A 333 -5.14 -25.70 3.87
CA GLU A 333 -6.21 -25.05 4.65
C GLU A 333 -5.80 -25.01 6.13
N GLU A 334 -5.23 -23.88 6.56
CA GLU A 334 -4.96 -23.62 7.98
C GLU A 334 -5.75 -22.38 8.42
N PRO A 335 -6.89 -22.53 9.12
CA PRO A 335 -7.70 -21.40 9.54
C PRO A 335 -6.92 -20.53 10.54
N LEU A 336 -6.92 -19.23 10.28
CA LEU A 336 -6.39 -18.25 11.22
C LEU A 336 -7.35 -18.12 12.41
N VAL A 337 -6.79 -18.06 13.61
CA VAL A 337 -7.57 -17.72 14.81
C VAL A 337 -7.76 -16.22 14.78
N GLU A 338 -8.99 -15.78 14.50
CA GLU A 338 -9.35 -14.36 14.52
C GLU A 338 -9.11 -13.79 15.91
N LYS A 339 -8.18 -12.82 16.01
CA LYS A 339 -8.02 -12.01 17.21
C LYS A 339 -9.11 -10.93 17.22
N ILE A 340 -10.27 -11.28 17.75
CA ILE A 340 -11.34 -10.31 18.02
C ILE A 340 -10.99 -9.56 19.30
N TYR A 341 -10.38 -8.39 19.15
CA TYR A 341 -10.17 -7.47 20.26
C TYR A 341 -11.32 -6.47 20.29
N ASP A 342 -12.30 -6.69 21.18
CA ASP A 342 -13.33 -5.68 21.40
C ASP A 342 -12.84 -4.65 22.42
N THR A 343 -12.83 -3.38 22.02
CA THR A 343 -12.61 -2.28 22.95
C THR A 343 -13.95 -1.78 23.41
N SER A 344 -14.15 -1.64 24.73
CA SER A 344 -15.39 -1.08 25.28
C SER A 344 -15.77 0.24 24.58
N ARG A 345 -17.00 0.32 24.07
CA ARG A 345 -17.55 1.52 23.41
C ARG A 345 -17.42 2.77 24.28
N LEU A 346 -17.50 2.61 25.60
CA LEU A 346 -17.31 3.71 26.55
C LEU A 346 -15.86 4.21 26.54
N LYS A 347 -14.89 3.30 26.52
CA LYS A 347 -13.45 3.63 26.41
C LYS A 347 -13.18 4.37 25.10
N GLN A 348 -13.76 3.90 23.99
CA GLN A 348 -13.65 4.58 22.70
C GLN A 348 -14.24 5.99 22.74
N LEU A 349 -15.46 6.14 23.28
CA LEU A 349 -16.12 7.44 23.43
C LEU A 349 -15.27 8.40 24.27
N CYS A 350 -14.84 8.00 25.47
CA CYS A 350 -13.99 8.83 26.34
C CYS A 350 -12.68 9.23 25.66
N THR A 351 -12.04 8.31 24.94
CA THR A 351 -10.79 8.57 24.22
C THR A 351 -11.00 9.59 23.10
N LEU A 352 -12.06 9.42 22.30
CA LEU A 352 -12.40 10.34 21.21
C LEU A 352 -12.80 11.72 21.72
N THR A 353 -13.60 11.79 22.79
CA THR A 353 -13.99 13.05 23.43
C THR A 353 -12.77 13.79 23.96
N ASN A 354 -11.87 13.10 24.68
CA ASN A 354 -10.64 13.72 25.18
C ASN A 354 -9.75 14.23 24.03
N ARG A 355 -9.56 13.43 22.98
CA ARG A 355 -8.81 13.83 21.78
C ARG A 355 -9.42 15.07 21.12
N SER A 356 -10.76 15.11 21.01
CA SER A 356 -11.49 16.23 20.40
C SER A 356 -11.35 17.51 21.22
N ILE A 357 -11.52 17.42 22.55
CA ILE A 357 -11.34 18.56 23.46
C ILE A 357 -9.91 19.10 23.36
N LEU A 358 -8.90 18.22 23.36
CA LEU A 358 -7.51 18.64 23.24
C LEU A 358 -7.24 19.35 21.90
N ASN A 359 -7.79 18.82 20.80
CA ASN A 359 -7.68 19.47 19.50
C ASN A 359 -8.37 20.84 19.47
N MET A 360 -9.60 20.94 19.98
CA MET A 360 -10.37 22.18 20.02
C MET A 360 -9.71 23.26 20.88
N THR A 361 -9.15 22.89 22.03
CA THR A 361 -8.47 23.85 22.93
C THR A 361 -7.19 24.41 22.33
N ARG A 362 -6.48 23.62 21.51
CA ARG A 362 -5.23 24.02 20.85
C ARG A 362 -5.44 24.69 19.49
N ASP A 363 -6.61 24.54 18.86
CA ASP A 363 -6.97 25.23 17.62
C ASP A 363 -7.52 26.63 17.93
N ILE A 364 -6.60 27.60 17.93
CA ILE A 364 -6.90 29.01 18.19
C ILE A 364 -7.85 29.60 17.14
N GLY A 365 -7.71 29.17 15.88
CA GLY A 365 -8.50 29.71 14.78
C GLY A 365 -9.97 29.29 14.85
N TYR A 366 -10.26 28.02 15.09
CA TYR A 366 -11.65 27.56 15.02
C TYR A 366 -12.45 27.83 16.31
N TYR A 367 -11.88 27.55 17.47
CA TYR A 367 -12.64 27.56 18.72
C TYR A 367 -12.76 28.96 19.33
N TRP A 368 -11.65 29.69 19.42
CA TRP A 368 -11.64 31.00 20.07
C TRP A 368 -12.28 32.09 19.21
N LEU A 369 -12.05 32.09 17.88
CA LEU A 369 -12.77 33.00 17.00
C LEU A 369 -14.28 32.77 17.08
N ARG A 370 -14.74 31.52 17.16
CA ARG A 370 -16.17 31.22 17.29
C ARG A 370 -16.77 31.79 18.57
N ILE A 371 -16.08 31.64 19.71
CA ILE A 371 -16.50 32.24 20.99
C ILE A 371 -16.53 33.77 20.87
N VAL A 372 -15.49 34.38 20.29
CA VAL A 372 -15.42 35.83 20.09
C VAL A 372 -16.57 36.31 19.19
N PHE A 373 -16.86 35.63 18.08
CA PHE A 373 -18.00 35.95 17.22
C PHE A 373 -19.35 35.82 17.94
N TYR A 374 -19.51 34.83 18.81
CA TYR A 374 -20.72 34.71 19.63
C TYR A 374 -20.88 35.86 20.61
N ILE A 375 -19.78 36.32 21.23
CA ILE A 375 -19.80 37.46 22.16
C ILE A 375 -20.00 38.79 21.43
N LEU A 376 -19.45 38.94 20.21
CA LEU A 376 -19.54 40.18 19.43
C LEU A 376 -20.86 40.35 18.66
N ASN A 377 -21.58 39.26 18.38
CA ASN A 377 -22.89 39.28 17.71
C ASN A 377 -24.08 39.23 18.71
N GLN A 378 -23.82 39.43 19.99
CA GLN A 378 -24.81 39.61 21.06
C GLN A 378 -24.83 41.07 21.49
#